data_AF-A0A5C3KIF5-F1
#
_entry.id   AF-A0A5C3KIF5-F1
#
_cell.length_a   1.000
_cell.length_b   1.000
_cell.length_c   1.000
_cell.angle_alpha   90.00
_cell.angle_beta   90.00
_cell.angle_gamma   90.00
#
_symmetry.space_group_name_H-M   'P 1'
#
loop_
_entity.id
_entity.type
_entity.pdbx_description
1 polymer ?
#
loop_
_entity_poly.entity_id
_entity_poly.type
_entity_poly.pdbx_seq_one_letter_code
_entity_poly.pdbx_strand_id
1 'polypeptide(L)'
;MVQLKVNRFVSFFALIACVAPISAAPIAKVRRQIQFPELPFEQFQISSTPGGTAQQEAAAIFIDPFNGVDLATLDDSVEKNIAAMRTTAEDAETDLFNTAIDAASGAQKSALEVGKTKNKVLKHTAFLQVFKIRLAKAQASGADTADILADITSRETKLNKNSAADKANAGKASVSPVSGAAQASSPVSPVSSGSTGSSAPSSSIQTPQSVASFKELPYAQFQVSSTGGGTAAEEAAALFLAPFQGTNLATLPKSVEDALAGMREVAEAAELDLFNPAIDQASGAEAAALDVGKTKNKVLKHTIFLQLFNIRLAKAQAAGSDTSSIQASITERQTKLSTNINLDRANRGKASKSVSF
;
A
#
# COMPACT_ATOMS: atom_id res chain seq x y z
N MET A 1 53.92 62.08 -33.28
CA MET A 1 53.88 63.55 -33.20
C MET A 1 52.44 63.94 -32.88
N VAL A 2 52.09 64.16 -31.61
CA VAL A 2 52.09 65.45 -30.91
C VAL A 2 51.09 66.44 -31.54
N GLN A 3 49.92 66.63 -30.92
CA GLN A 3 49.60 67.86 -30.17
C GLN A 3 48.26 67.79 -29.40
N LEU A 4 48.34 68.31 -28.17
CA LEU A 4 47.30 68.73 -27.22
C LEU A 4 46.34 69.78 -27.84
N LYS A 5 45.12 70.12 -27.39
CA LYS A 5 44.60 70.60 -26.07
C LYS A 5 43.13 71.04 -26.37
N VAL A 6 42.10 70.99 -25.50
CA VAL A 6 41.75 71.96 -24.44
C VAL A 6 40.42 71.51 -23.76
N ASN A 7 40.37 71.60 -22.42
CA ASN A 7 39.21 71.51 -21.52
C ASN A 7 38.10 72.54 -21.82
N ARG A 8 36.82 72.19 -21.58
CA ARG A 8 35.90 72.98 -20.71
C ARG A 8 34.79 72.09 -20.11
N PHE A 9 34.55 72.32 -18.81
CA PHE A 9 33.46 71.85 -17.97
C PHE A 9 32.05 72.08 -18.56
N VAL A 10 31.05 71.29 -18.17
CA VAL A 10 29.86 71.73 -17.39
C VAL A 10 28.76 70.64 -17.32
N SER A 11 28.21 70.49 -16.11
CA SER A 11 26.91 69.95 -15.66
C SER A 11 26.58 68.46 -15.77
N PHE A 12 26.59 67.85 -14.58
CA PHE A 12 25.78 66.69 -14.19
C PHE A 12 24.29 67.05 -14.21
N PHE A 13 23.47 66.25 -14.92
CA PHE A 13 22.04 66.08 -14.64
C PHE A 13 21.78 64.58 -14.55
N ALA A 14 21.64 64.09 -13.32
CA ALA A 14 21.28 62.71 -13.03
C ALA A 14 19.77 62.53 -13.22
N LEU A 15 19.37 61.80 -14.27
CA LEU A 15 17.99 61.34 -14.46
C LEU A 15 17.84 60.00 -13.73
N ILE A 16 17.26 60.04 -12.53
CA ILE A 16 16.92 58.84 -11.75
C ILE A 16 15.65 58.23 -12.38
N ALA A 17 15.81 57.12 -13.10
CA ALA A 17 14.71 56.28 -13.55
C ALA A 17 14.17 55.48 -12.36
N CYS A 18 12.94 55.77 -11.95
CA CYS A 18 12.23 55.09 -10.88
C CYS A 18 11.78 53.70 -11.38
N VAL A 19 12.54 52.65 -11.07
CA VAL A 19 12.14 51.25 -11.27
C VAL A 19 11.34 50.83 -10.04
N ALA A 20 10.02 50.80 -10.15
CA ALA A 20 9.16 50.26 -9.10
C ALA A 20 9.29 48.72 -9.07
N PRO A 21 9.65 48.10 -7.94
CA PRO A 21 9.58 46.65 -7.81
C PRO A 21 8.11 46.23 -7.77
N ILE A 22 7.68 45.46 -8.77
CA ILE A 22 6.42 44.71 -8.70
C ILE A 22 6.66 43.58 -7.69
N SER A 23 6.32 43.82 -6.43
CA SER A 23 6.17 42.74 -5.45
C SER A 23 4.94 41.93 -5.81
N ALA A 24 5.14 40.80 -6.48
CA ALA A 24 4.12 39.75 -6.53
C ALA A 24 3.92 39.22 -5.10
N ALA A 25 2.82 39.61 -4.46
CA ALA A 25 2.41 38.99 -3.21
C ALA A 25 2.24 37.48 -3.45
N PRO A 26 2.75 36.60 -2.58
CA PRO A 26 2.51 35.18 -2.71
C PRO A 26 1.00 34.95 -2.66
N ILE A 27 0.44 34.39 -3.73
CA ILE A 27 -0.93 33.90 -3.73
C ILE A 27 -0.99 32.85 -2.63
N ALA A 28 -1.65 33.18 -1.52
CA ALA A 28 -1.91 32.22 -0.47
C ALA A 28 -2.69 31.07 -1.10
N LYS A 29 -2.03 29.92 -1.30
CA LYS A 29 -2.71 28.67 -1.66
C LYS A 29 -3.73 28.42 -0.55
N VAL A 30 -5.01 28.59 -0.87
CA VAL A 30 -6.10 28.28 0.05
C VAL A 30 -5.95 26.80 0.41
N ARG A 31 -5.56 26.52 1.67
CA ARG A 31 -5.53 25.16 2.22
C ARG A 31 -6.96 24.63 2.26
N ARG A 32 -7.38 23.92 1.21
CA ARG A 32 -8.57 23.07 1.28
C ARG A 32 -8.17 21.77 1.94
N GLN A 33 -8.50 21.64 3.23
CA GLN A 33 -8.52 20.32 3.87
C GLN A 33 -9.66 19.52 3.24
N ILE A 34 -9.31 18.40 2.62
CA ILE A 34 -10.32 17.46 2.12
C ILE A 34 -10.50 16.36 3.15
N GLN A 35 -11.74 15.92 3.33
CA GLN A 35 -12.02 14.66 4.00
C GLN A 35 -12.13 13.58 2.94
N PHE A 36 -11.27 12.57 3.02
CA PHE A 36 -11.31 11.40 2.16
C PHE A 36 -11.55 10.16 3.04
N PRO A 37 -12.82 9.77 3.27
CA PRO A 37 -13.14 8.64 4.14
C PRO A 37 -12.75 7.31 3.49
N GLU A 38 -12.41 6.33 4.32
CA GLU A 38 -12.38 4.93 3.87
C GLU A 38 -13.80 4.50 3.49
N LEU A 39 -13.95 3.83 2.34
CA LEU A 39 -15.24 3.32 1.86
C LEU A 39 -15.19 1.79 1.80
N PRO A 40 -16.32 1.10 2.07
CA PRO A 40 -16.42 -0.34 1.84
C PRO A 40 -16.37 -0.65 0.34
N PHE A 41 -15.93 -1.86 -0.02
CA PHE A 41 -15.65 -2.25 -1.41
C PHE A 41 -16.80 -1.96 -2.36
N GLU A 42 -18.03 -2.25 -1.94
CA GLU A 42 -19.26 -2.08 -2.71
C GLU A 42 -19.48 -0.64 -3.16
N GLN A 43 -18.95 0.33 -2.39
CA GLN A 43 -19.14 1.77 -2.63
C GLN A 43 -18.08 2.39 -3.52
N PHE A 44 -16.91 1.75 -3.68
CA PHE A 44 -15.83 2.30 -4.51
C PHE A 44 -15.34 1.37 -5.63
N GLN A 45 -15.85 0.13 -5.71
CA GLN A 45 -15.57 -0.74 -6.84
C GLN A 45 -16.10 -0.16 -8.16
N ILE A 46 -15.43 -0.47 -9.27
CA ILE A 46 -15.75 0.07 -10.61
C ILE A 46 -16.08 -1.03 -11.62
N SER A 47 -16.30 -2.26 -11.18
CA SER A 47 -16.42 -3.44 -12.05
C SER A 47 -17.84 -3.68 -12.58
N SER A 48 -18.79 -2.77 -12.33
CA SER A 48 -20.19 -2.86 -12.76
C SER A 48 -20.49 -2.18 -14.11
N THR A 49 -19.57 -1.38 -14.65
CA THR A 49 -19.71 -0.73 -15.96
C THR A 49 -18.93 -1.51 -17.03
N PRO A 50 -19.32 -1.46 -18.32
CA PRO A 50 -18.58 -2.14 -19.40
C PRO A 50 -17.07 -1.85 -19.39
N GLY A 51 -16.27 -2.77 -19.93
CA GLY A 51 -14.83 -2.57 -20.06
C GLY A 51 -14.47 -1.33 -20.90
N GLY A 52 -13.26 -0.82 -20.70
CA GLY A 52 -12.66 0.28 -21.47
C GLY A 52 -12.65 1.65 -20.79
N THR A 53 -13.32 1.78 -19.65
CA THR A 53 -13.48 3.04 -18.89
C THR A 53 -12.80 3.02 -17.52
N ALA A 54 -12.08 1.95 -17.16
CA ALA A 54 -11.62 1.74 -15.78
C ALA A 54 -10.67 2.83 -15.26
N GLN A 55 -9.81 3.37 -16.13
CA GLN A 55 -8.86 4.42 -15.73
C GLN A 55 -9.58 5.72 -15.36
N GLN A 56 -10.65 6.08 -16.07
CA GLN A 56 -11.46 7.25 -15.77
C GLN A 56 -12.25 7.06 -14.47
N GLU A 57 -12.87 5.90 -14.29
CA GLU A 57 -13.64 5.58 -13.08
C GLU A 57 -12.74 5.51 -11.82
N ALA A 58 -11.56 4.91 -11.94
CA ALA A 58 -10.58 4.89 -10.84
C ALA A 58 -10.04 6.29 -10.52
N ALA A 59 -9.84 7.13 -11.54
CA ALA A 59 -9.43 8.53 -11.36
C ALA A 59 -10.50 9.34 -10.62
N ALA A 60 -11.78 9.15 -10.96
CA ALA A 60 -12.89 9.81 -10.27
C ALA A 60 -12.92 9.54 -8.75
N ILE A 61 -12.42 8.38 -8.33
CA ILE A 61 -12.39 7.98 -6.92
C ILE A 61 -11.11 8.44 -6.23
N PHE A 62 -9.95 8.19 -6.84
CA PHE A 62 -8.66 8.34 -6.14
C PHE A 62 -7.82 9.53 -6.59
N ILE A 63 -8.17 10.20 -7.68
CA ILE A 63 -7.38 11.31 -8.24
C ILE A 63 -8.17 12.62 -8.22
N ASP A 64 -9.35 12.62 -8.81
CA ASP A 64 -10.16 13.83 -9.00
C ASP A 64 -10.54 14.55 -7.69
N PRO A 65 -10.82 13.85 -6.57
CA PRO A 65 -11.08 14.51 -5.28
C PRO A 65 -9.92 15.36 -4.76
N PHE A 66 -8.72 15.16 -5.30
CA PHE A 66 -7.49 15.87 -4.93
C PHE A 66 -7.12 17.00 -5.89
N ASN A 67 -7.93 17.28 -6.91
CA ASN A 67 -7.65 18.35 -7.87
C ASN A 67 -7.60 19.72 -7.17
N GLY A 68 -6.46 20.41 -7.31
CA GLY A 68 -6.21 21.69 -6.63
C GLY A 68 -5.90 21.59 -5.15
N VAL A 69 -5.73 20.37 -4.61
CA VAL A 69 -5.34 20.12 -3.22
C VAL A 69 -3.82 20.00 -3.13
N ASP A 70 -3.23 20.60 -2.11
CA ASP A 70 -1.81 20.42 -1.81
C ASP A 70 -1.62 19.11 -1.05
N LEU A 71 -1.18 18.06 -1.78
CA LEU A 71 -1.00 16.71 -1.24
C LEU A 71 -0.03 16.66 -0.04
N ALA A 72 0.95 17.56 0.01
CA ALA A 72 1.92 17.61 1.11
C ALA A 72 1.28 18.03 2.44
N THR A 73 0.10 18.67 2.38
CA THR A 73 -0.63 19.17 3.55
C THR A 73 -1.76 18.26 4.00
N LEU A 74 -1.95 17.11 3.33
CA LEU A 74 -2.99 16.15 3.69
C LEU A 74 -2.68 15.49 5.02
N ASP A 75 -3.72 15.33 5.84
CA ASP A 75 -3.67 14.52 7.06
C ASP A 75 -3.27 13.07 6.73
N ASP A 76 -2.52 12.43 7.62
CA ASP A 76 -2.07 11.04 7.45
C ASP A 76 -3.24 10.05 7.34
N SER A 77 -4.41 10.40 7.89
CA SER A 77 -5.63 9.60 7.77
C SER A 77 -6.07 9.43 6.32
N VAL A 78 -5.85 10.42 5.46
CA VAL A 78 -6.21 10.35 4.04
C VAL A 78 -5.38 9.29 3.33
N GLU A 79 -4.06 9.27 3.56
CA GLU A 79 -3.18 8.24 3.01
C GLU A 79 -3.59 6.85 3.51
N LYS A 80 -3.85 6.71 4.82
CA LYS A 80 -4.29 5.45 5.43
C LYS A 80 -5.59 4.94 4.84
N ASN A 81 -6.58 5.81 4.64
CA ASN A 81 -7.88 5.44 4.08
C ASN A 81 -7.75 4.97 2.63
N ILE A 82 -6.94 5.64 1.80
CA ILE A 82 -6.65 5.19 0.44
C ILE A 82 -5.91 3.83 0.46
N ALA A 83 -4.94 3.67 1.37
CA ALA A 83 -4.20 2.43 1.52
C ALA A 83 -5.09 1.26 1.95
N ALA A 84 -6.03 1.49 2.86
CA ALA A 84 -7.04 0.52 3.29
C ALA A 84 -7.96 0.12 2.13
N MET A 85 -8.55 1.09 1.42
CA MET A 85 -9.37 0.80 0.23
C MET A 85 -8.58 0.05 -0.85
N ARG A 86 -7.29 0.37 -1.02
CA ARG A 86 -6.39 -0.39 -1.91
C ARG A 86 -6.20 -1.83 -1.43
N THR A 87 -6.03 -2.07 -0.12
CA THR A 87 -5.99 -3.42 0.47
C THR A 87 -7.30 -4.15 0.19
N THR A 88 -8.45 -3.51 0.42
CA THR A 88 -9.77 -4.09 0.16
C THR A 88 -9.96 -4.46 -1.32
N ALA A 89 -9.52 -3.62 -2.26
CA ALA A 89 -9.57 -3.96 -3.69
C ALA A 89 -8.65 -5.13 -4.05
N GLU A 90 -7.51 -5.28 -3.37
CA GLU A 90 -6.63 -6.43 -3.53
C GLU A 90 -7.25 -7.71 -3.01
N ASP A 91 -7.82 -7.66 -1.80
CA ASP A 91 -8.52 -8.78 -1.19
C ASP A 91 -9.74 -9.17 -2.04
N ALA A 92 -10.48 -8.21 -2.62
CA ALA A 92 -11.54 -8.50 -3.58
C ALA A 92 -11.03 -9.22 -4.84
N GLU A 93 -9.83 -8.89 -5.32
CA GLU A 93 -9.22 -9.62 -6.45
C GLU A 93 -8.98 -11.08 -6.10
N THR A 94 -8.44 -11.36 -4.91
CA THR A 94 -8.07 -12.72 -4.50
C THR A 94 -9.27 -13.53 -4.01
N ASP A 95 -10.18 -12.90 -3.27
CA ASP A 95 -11.19 -13.61 -2.49
C ASP A 95 -12.54 -13.64 -3.20
N LEU A 96 -12.87 -12.59 -3.95
CA LEU A 96 -14.17 -12.45 -4.60
C LEU A 96 -14.09 -12.76 -6.10
N PHE A 97 -13.17 -12.10 -6.82
CA PHE A 97 -13.06 -12.28 -8.27
C PHE A 97 -12.54 -13.66 -8.65
N ASN A 98 -11.44 -14.13 -8.05
CA ASN A 98 -10.92 -15.47 -8.38
C ASN A 98 -11.98 -16.55 -8.13
N THR A 99 -12.59 -16.54 -6.95
CA THR A 99 -13.64 -17.48 -6.56
C THR A 99 -14.82 -17.45 -7.54
N ALA A 100 -15.31 -16.26 -7.88
CA ALA A 100 -16.43 -16.12 -8.82
C ALA A 100 -16.07 -16.58 -10.24
N ILE A 101 -14.86 -16.29 -10.72
CA ILE A 101 -14.36 -16.70 -12.05
C ILE A 101 -14.21 -18.23 -12.13
N ASP A 102 -13.72 -18.85 -11.06
CA ASP A 102 -13.54 -20.30 -10.99
C ASP A 102 -14.89 -21.04 -10.97
N ALA A 103 -15.90 -20.46 -10.30
CA ALA A 103 -17.25 -21.01 -10.25
C ALA A 103 -18.08 -20.73 -11.52
N ALA A 104 -17.71 -19.73 -12.32
CA ALA A 104 -18.46 -19.32 -13.50
C ALA A 104 -18.01 -20.02 -14.78
N SER A 105 -18.88 -20.00 -15.79
CA SER A 105 -18.56 -20.45 -17.15
C SER A 105 -19.15 -19.52 -18.21
N GLY A 106 -18.73 -19.69 -19.46
CA GLY A 106 -19.27 -18.94 -20.61
C GLY A 106 -19.21 -17.42 -20.43
N ALA A 107 -20.29 -16.74 -20.79
CA ALA A 107 -20.37 -15.27 -20.78
C ALA A 107 -20.18 -14.65 -19.38
N GLN A 108 -20.64 -15.33 -18.32
CA GLN A 108 -20.49 -14.83 -16.95
C GLN A 108 -19.02 -14.85 -16.52
N LYS A 109 -18.28 -15.92 -16.84
CA LYS A 109 -16.84 -15.99 -16.56
C LYS A 109 -16.10 -14.86 -17.28
N SER A 110 -16.37 -14.67 -18.57
CA SER A 110 -15.77 -13.58 -19.34
C SER A 110 -16.07 -12.20 -18.74
N ALA A 111 -17.30 -11.96 -18.27
CA ALA A 111 -17.67 -10.69 -17.65
C ALA A 111 -16.98 -10.47 -16.28
N LEU A 112 -16.79 -11.52 -15.49
CA LEU A 112 -16.03 -11.47 -14.24
C LEU A 112 -14.54 -11.21 -14.49
N GLU A 113 -13.96 -11.77 -15.55
CA GLU A 113 -12.56 -11.51 -15.94
C GLU A 113 -12.35 -10.04 -16.37
N VAL A 114 -13.32 -9.45 -17.09
CA VAL A 114 -13.33 -8.01 -17.38
C VAL A 114 -13.44 -7.20 -16.09
N GLY A 115 -14.37 -7.57 -15.19
CA GLY A 115 -14.51 -6.93 -13.89
C GLY A 115 -13.25 -6.98 -13.04
N LYS A 116 -12.54 -8.11 -13.02
CA LYS A 116 -11.25 -8.27 -12.35
C LYS A 116 -10.19 -7.35 -12.95
N THR A 117 -10.19 -7.18 -14.27
CA THR A 117 -9.28 -6.26 -14.97
C THR A 117 -9.54 -4.81 -14.54
N LYS A 118 -10.80 -4.39 -14.46
CA LYS A 118 -11.17 -3.07 -13.93
C LYS A 118 -10.74 -2.89 -12.47
N ASN A 119 -10.94 -3.91 -11.62
CA ASN A 119 -10.50 -3.88 -10.22
C ASN A 119 -8.97 -3.75 -10.08
N LYS A 120 -8.18 -4.35 -10.97
CA LYS A 120 -6.72 -4.14 -11.01
C LYS A 120 -6.36 -2.69 -11.30
N VAL A 121 -7.03 -2.05 -12.26
CA VAL A 121 -6.83 -0.63 -12.58
C VAL A 121 -7.18 0.24 -11.37
N LEU A 122 -8.30 -0.03 -10.71
CA LEU A 122 -8.71 0.62 -9.45
C LEU A 122 -7.62 0.53 -8.38
N LYS A 123 -7.19 -0.69 -8.04
CA LYS A 123 -6.15 -0.96 -7.05
C LYS A 123 -4.84 -0.23 -7.37
N HIS A 124 -4.39 -0.29 -8.63
CA HIS A 124 -3.13 0.36 -9.03
C HIS A 124 -3.22 1.89 -9.01
N THR A 125 -4.40 2.46 -9.28
CA THR A 125 -4.64 3.90 -9.19
C THR A 125 -4.59 4.37 -7.73
N ALA A 126 -5.26 3.66 -6.82
CA ALA A 126 -5.17 3.93 -5.38
C ALA A 126 -3.71 3.84 -4.88
N PHE A 127 -2.97 2.82 -5.33
CA PHE A 127 -1.55 2.66 -5.02
C PHE A 127 -0.72 3.88 -5.47
N LEU A 128 -0.91 4.35 -6.71
CA LEU A 128 -0.21 5.54 -7.20
C LEU A 128 -0.56 6.79 -6.41
N GLN A 129 -1.82 6.95 -6.00
CA GLN A 129 -2.20 8.11 -5.23
C GLN A 129 -1.52 8.14 -3.86
N VAL A 130 -1.42 7.00 -3.16
CA VAL A 130 -0.64 6.89 -1.91
C VAL A 130 0.79 7.37 -2.13
N PHE A 131 1.46 6.89 -3.19
CA PHE A 131 2.83 7.34 -3.47
C PHE A 131 2.94 8.81 -3.86
N LYS A 132 1.97 9.36 -4.59
CA LYS A 132 1.95 10.81 -4.90
C LYS A 132 1.81 11.67 -3.65
N ILE A 133 1.01 11.22 -2.68
CA ILE A 133 0.90 11.88 -1.37
C ILE A 133 2.22 11.81 -0.62
N ARG A 134 2.82 10.62 -0.51
CA ARG A 134 4.13 10.42 0.13
C ARG A 134 5.23 11.26 -0.54
N LEU A 135 5.27 11.29 -1.87
CA LEU A 135 6.21 12.10 -2.65
C LEU A 135 6.07 13.58 -2.32
N ALA A 136 4.85 14.11 -2.34
CA ALA A 136 4.62 15.53 -2.04
C ALA A 136 5.03 15.88 -0.60
N LYS A 137 4.73 15.01 0.38
CA LYS A 137 5.17 15.17 1.77
C LYS A 137 6.69 15.15 1.90
N ALA A 138 7.37 14.19 1.24
CA ALA A 138 8.82 14.07 1.23
C ALA A 138 9.49 15.30 0.58
N GLN A 139 8.97 15.78 -0.55
CA GLN A 139 9.46 17.01 -1.19
C GLN A 139 9.31 18.23 -0.28
N ALA A 140 8.18 18.36 0.42
CA ALA A 140 7.94 19.49 1.32
C ALA A 140 8.82 19.45 2.58
N SER A 141 9.19 18.26 3.07
CA SER A 141 10.11 18.10 4.19
C SER A 141 11.59 18.09 3.81
N GLY A 142 11.91 18.07 2.50
CA GLY A 142 13.28 17.95 2.01
C GLY A 142 13.87 16.55 2.15
N ALA A 143 13.04 15.52 2.33
CA ALA A 143 13.46 14.13 2.37
C ALA A 143 13.83 13.60 0.97
N ASP A 144 14.59 12.51 0.93
CA ASP A 144 14.90 11.83 -0.33
C ASP A 144 13.63 11.27 -0.99
N THR A 145 13.58 11.36 -2.32
CA THR A 145 12.42 11.00 -3.14
C THR A 145 12.73 9.96 -4.21
N ALA A 146 13.99 9.53 -4.32
CA ALA A 146 14.43 8.61 -5.37
C ALA A 146 13.63 7.30 -5.38
N ASP A 147 13.47 6.65 -4.22
CA ASP A 147 12.75 5.38 -4.12
C ASP A 147 11.25 5.55 -4.39
N ILE A 148 10.63 6.62 -3.88
CA ILE A 148 9.21 6.91 -4.12
C ILE A 148 8.97 7.12 -5.63
N LEU A 149 9.88 7.79 -6.33
CA LEU A 149 9.80 7.98 -7.79
C LEU A 149 9.99 6.67 -8.57
N ALA A 150 10.88 5.79 -8.12
CA ALA A 150 11.06 4.46 -8.70
C ALA A 150 9.79 3.60 -8.53
N ASP A 151 9.20 3.64 -7.35
CA ASP A 151 7.95 2.93 -7.03
C ASP A 151 6.76 3.46 -7.85
N ILE A 152 6.66 4.78 -8.02
CA ILE A 152 5.70 5.40 -8.93
C ILE A 152 5.89 4.85 -10.34
N THR A 153 7.12 4.84 -10.87
CA THR A 153 7.42 4.36 -12.23
C THR A 153 7.07 2.87 -12.42
N SER A 154 7.42 2.03 -11.44
CA SER A 154 7.07 0.60 -11.42
C SER A 154 5.56 0.40 -11.39
N ARG A 155 4.86 1.21 -10.59
CA ARG A 155 3.41 1.13 -10.45
C ARG A 155 2.68 1.69 -11.67
N GLU A 156 3.18 2.75 -12.30
CA GLU A 156 2.68 3.29 -13.57
C GLU A 156 2.78 2.24 -14.68
N THR A 157 3.88 1.48 -14.74
CA THR A 157 4.00 0.36 -15.69
C THR A 157 2.89 -0.68 -15.50
N LYS A 158 2.59 -1.05 -14.24
CA LYS A 158 1.49 -1.97 -13.91
C LYS A 158 0.12 -1.37 -14.22
N LEU A 159 -0.12 -0.10 -13.91
CA LEU A 159 -1.36 0.60 -14.22
C LEU A 159 -1.57 0.64 -15.74
N ASN A 160 -0.55 1.02 -16.51
CA ASN A 160 -0.61 1.13 -17.97
C ASN A 160 -0.92 -0.23 -18.61
N LYS A 161 -0.26 -1.31 -18.16
CA LYS A 161 -0.53 -2.66 -18.63
C LYS A 161 -2.01 -3.07 -18.41
N ASN A 162 -2.53 -2.85 -17.20
CA ASN A 162 -3.92 -3.22 -16.90
C ASN A 162 -4.94 -2.28 -17.58
N SER A 163 -4.60 -1.01 -17.75
CA SER A 163 -5.44 -0.05 -18.47
C SER A 163 -5.51 -0.38 -19.97
N ALA A 164 -4.42 -0.84 -20.57
CA ALA A 164 -4.41 -1.34 -21.94
C ALA A 164 -5.28 -2.61 -22.08
N ALA A 165 -5.21 -3.52 -21.10
CA ALA A 165 -6.07 -4.71 -21.07
C ALA A 165 -7.56 -4.34 -20.92
N ASP A 166 -7.89 -3.36 -20.08
CA ASP A 166 -9.26 -2.83 -19.97
C ASP A 166 -9.73 -2.19 -21.28
N LYS A 167 -8.91 -1.38 -21.94
CA LYS A 167 -9.20 -0.80 -23.26
C LYS A 167 -9.44 -1.87 -24.33
N ALA A 168 -8.68 -2.98 -24.29
CA ALA A 168 -8.91 -4.12 -25.18
C ALA A 168 -10.24 -4.85 -24.89
N ASN A 169 -10.83 -4.62 -23.71
CA ASN A 169 -12.14 -5.09 -23.31
C ASN A 169 -13.24 -4.02 -23.50
N ALA A 170 -12.96 -2.95 -24.25
CA ALA A 170 -13.92 -1.89 -24.52
C ALA A 170 -15.29 -2.43 -24.97
N GLY A 171 -16.36 -2.01 -24.27
CA GLY A 171 -17.74 -2.39 -24.58
C GLY A 171 -18.12 -3.83 -24.20
N LYS A 172 -17.18 -4.66 -23.72
CA LYS A 172 -17.50 -5.98 -23.18
C LYS A 172 -18.20 -5.83 -21.84
N ALA A 173 -19.14 -6.74 -21.56
CA ALA A 173 -19.79 -6.81 -20.26
C ALA A 173 -18.75 -7.01 -19.15
N SER A 174 -18.98 -6.34 -18.03
CA SER A 174 -18.19 -6.44 -16.81
C SER A 174 -19.14 -6.64 -15.63
N VAL A 175 -18.77 -7.49 -14.69
CA VAL A 175 -19.53 -7.67 -13.46
C VAL A 175 -18.62 -7.69 -12.25
N SER A 176 -19.10 -7.11 -11.15
CA SER A 176 -18.53 -7.27 -9.82
C SER A 176 -19.09 -8.53 -9.17
N PRO A 177 -18.29 -9.30 -8.40
CA PRO A 177 -18.78 -10.41 -7.59
C PRO A 177 -19.63 -9.95 -6.39
N VAL A 178 -19.65 -8.65 -6.08
CA VAL A 178 -20.56 -8.05 -5.09
C VAL A 178 -21.69 -7.32 -5.81
N SER A 179 -22.94 -7.65 -5.49
CA SER A 179 -24.14 -7.02 -6.07
C SER A 179 -24.30 -5.59 -5.54
N GLY A 180 -24.32 -4.61 -6.45
CA GLY A 180 -24.42 -3.19 -6.11
C GLY A 180 -25.80 -2.77 -5.60
N ALA A 181 -25.83 -2.14 -4.42
CA ALA A 181 -26.87 -1.19 -4.05
C ALA A 181 -26.24 0.22 -4.01
N ALA A 182 -26.95 1.17 -4.61
CA ALA A 182 -26.52 2.54 -4.84
C ALA A 182 -26.24 3.35 -3.55
N GLN A 183 -25.37 4.36 -3.73
CA GLN A 183 -24.95 5.43 -2.83
C GLN A 183 -26.04 5.99 -1.88
N ALA A 184 -25.67 6.23 -0.62
CA ALA A 184 -26.07 7.41 0.16
C ALA A 184 -25.16 7.60 1.40
N SER A 185 -24.80 8.85 1.64
CA SER A 185 -23.66 9.33 2.44
C SER A 185 -24.01 9.78 3.86
N SER A 186 -22.96 9.91 4.71
CA SER A 186 -22.77 10.84 5.85
C SER A 186 -22.85 10.24 7.29
N PRO A 187 -22.33 10.91 8.36
CA PRO A 187 -20.95 10.76 8.85
C PRO A 187 -20.82 10.60 10.38
N VAL A 188 -19.67 10.16 10.91
CA VAL A 188 -19.30 10.37 12.33
C VAL A 188 -17.80 10.59 12.55
N SER A 189 -17.52 11.47 13.52
CA SER A 189 -16.22 12.07 13.90
C SER A 189 -15.52 11.30 15.08
N PRO A 190 -14.50 11.84 15.80
CA PRO A 190 -13.16 11.23 15.82
C PRO A 190 -12.59 10.89 17.21
N VAL A 191 -11.47 10.15 17.25
CA VAL A 191 -10.53 10.01 18.38
C VAL A 191 -9.29 9.27 17.84
N SER A 192 -8.04 9.38 18.26
CA SER A 192 -7.20 10.33 19.02
C SER A 192 -5.77 9.78 18.92
N SER A 193 -4.76 10.65 18.80
CA SER A 193 -3.36 10.33 18.48
C SER A 193 -2.47 10.05 19.71
N GLY A 194 -1.34 9.34 19.50
CA GLY A 194 -0.14 9.32 20.36
C GLY A 194 0.82 8.17 19.97
N SER A 195 1.84 8.37 19.13
CA SER A 195 3.20 8.95 19.33
C SER A 195 4.31 7.93 19.68
N THR A 196 5.16 7.66 18.67
CA THR A 196 6.64 7.60 18.64
C THR A 196 7.47 6.87 19.71
N GLY A 197 8.37 6.01 19.23
CA GLY A 197 9.61 5.61 19.92
C GLY A 197 10.46 4.66 19.06
N SER A 198 11.52 5.20 18.43
CA SER A 198 12.46 4.47 17.56
C SER A 198 13.71 4.07 18.34
N SER A 199 14.19 2.82 18.18
CA SER A 199 15.55 2.34 18.50
C SER A 199 15.75 0.95 17.90
N ALA A 200 16.82 0.73 17.14
CA ALA A 200 17.24 -0.54 16.57
C ALA A 200 18.64 -0.93 17.12
N PRO A 201 19.12 -2.16 16.88
CA PRO A 201 18.51 -3.41 17.30
C PRO A 201 19.50 -4.24 18.14
N SER A 202 18.99 -5.04 19.07
CA SER A 202 19.78 -6.11 19.69
C SER A 202 19.12 -7.43 19.32
N SER A 203 19.92 -8.32 18.72
CA SER A 203 19.53 -9.64 18.26
C SER A 203 19.03 -10.50 19.43
N SER A 204 17.72 -10.57 19.59
CA SER A 204 17.05 -11.54 20.45
C SER A 204 15.86 -12.09 19.70
N ILE A 205 15.68 -13.41 19.74
CA ILE A 205 14.43 -14.07 19.37
C ILE A 205 13.31 -13.32 20.13
N GLN A 206 12.45 -12.64 19.39
CA GLN A 206 11.44 -11.76 19.97
C GLN A 206 10.47 -12.59 20.81
N THR A 207 10.26 -12.17 22.05
CA THR A 207 9.36 -12.88 22.97
C THR A 207 7.94 -12.83 22.39
N PRO A 208 7.30 -13.98 22.14
CA PRO A 208 5.92 -14.03 21.67
C PRO A 208 4.99 -13.23 22.58
N GLN A 209 4.07 -12.47 21.99
CA GLN A 209 2.99 -11.84 22.75
C GLN A 209 2.08 -12.92 23.36
N SER A 210 1.45 -12.63 24.50
CA SER A 210 0.31 -13.43 24.96
C SER A 210 -0.96 -12.95 24.26
N VAL A 211 -1.94 -13.83 24.06
CA VAL A 211 -3.21 -13.42 23.43
C VAL A 211 -3.92 -12.28 24.16
N ALA A 212 -3.79 -12.23 25.49
CA ALA A 212 -4.42 -11.21 26.33
C ALA A 212 -3.81 -9.81 26.15
N SER A 213 -2.57 -9.71 25.65
CA SER A 213 -1.86 -8.45 25.41
C SER A 213 -1.45 -8.28 23.95
N PHE A 214 -2.03 -9.07 23.05
CA PHE A 214 -1.71 -9.03 21.62
C PHE A 214 -2.08 -7.67 21.04
N LYS A 215 -1.11 -7.01 20.42
CA LYS A 215 -1.23 -5.64 19.91
C LYS A 215 -0.32 -5.48 18.70
N GLU A 216 -0.63 -4.48 17.88
CA GLU A 216 0.18 -4.12 16.74
C GLU A 216 1.62 -3.81 17.19
N LEU A 217 2.58 -4.37 16.46
CA LEU A 217 4.01 -4.15 16.67
C LEU A 217 4.59 -3.38 15.49
N PRO A 218 5.57 -2.50 15.71
CA PRO A 218 6.33 -1.92 14.61
C PRO A 218 7.13 -3.00 13.89
N TYR A 219 7.39 -2.84 12.59
CA TYR A 219 8.05 -3.88 11.76
C TYR A 219 9.33 -4.46 12.36
N ALA A 220 10.21 -3.59 12.88
CA ALA A 220 11.46 -3.99 13.50
C ALA A 220 11.26 -4.97 14.68
N GLN A 221 10.08 -4.94 15.31
CA GLN A 221 9.69 -5.79 16.43
C GLN A 221 8.94 -7.08 16.04
N PHE A 222 8.73 -7.37 14.76
CA PHE A 222 8.14 -8.65 14.34
C PHE A 222 8.71 -9.24 13.03
N GLN A 223 9.60 -8.53 12.34
CA GLN A 223 10.28 -9.04 11.14
C GLN A 223 11.15 -10.28 11.45
N VAL A 224 11.30 -11.18 10.47
CA VAL A 224 12.00 -12.48 10.61
C VAL A 224 13.19 -12.62 9.63
N SER A 225 13.62 -11.52 9.03
CA SER A 225 14.62 -11.48 7.96
C SER A 225 16.05 -11.25 8.46
N SER A 226 16.26 -11.17 9.78
CA SER A 226 17.57 -10.91 10.39
C SER A 226 18.40 -12.17 10.68
N THR A 227 17.78 -13.35 10.66
CA THR A 227 18.42 -14.66 10.85
C THR A 227 18.61 -15.36 9.49
N GLY A 228 19.55 -16.30 9.39
CA GLY A 228 19.82 -17.03 8.14
C GLY A 228 18.58 -17.70 7.53
N GLY A 229 18.64 -18.02 6.23
CA GLY A 229 17.54 -18.69 5.55
C GLY A 229 17.18 -20.05 6.17
N GLY A 230 15.94 -20.48 5.97
CA GLY A 230 15.42 -21.79 6.35
C GLY A 230 14.81 -21.89 7.73
N THR A 231 14.53 -20.75 8.38
CA THR A 231 13.94 -20.63 9.73
C THR A 231 12.69 -19.75 9.77
N ALA A 232 12.23 -19.22 8.62
CA ALA A 232 11.17 -18.22 8.60
C ALA A 232 9.82 -18.77 9.09
N ALA A 233 9.56 -20.06 8.83
CA ALA A 233 8.31 -20.70 9.23
C ALA A 233 8.20 -20.80 10.75
N GLU A 234 9.26 -21.24 11.41
CA GLU A 234 9.34 -21.38 12.86
C GLU A 234 9.25 -20.01 13.55
N GLU A 235 9.96 -19.01 13.04
CA GLU A 235 9.94 -17.64 13.57
C GLU A 235 8.56 -16.99 13.41
N ALA A 236 7.96 -17.08 12.22
CA ALA A 236 6.62 -16.54 12.00
C ALA A 236 5.56 -17.27 12.83
N ALA A 237 5.69 -18.59 13.01
CA ALA A 237 4.78 -19.37 13.86
C ALA A 237 4.90 -18.98 15.33
N ALA A 238 6.11 -18.74 15.83
CA ALA A 238 6.33 -18.28 17.21
C ALA A 238 5.65 -16.93 17.47
N LEU A 239 5.67 -16.01 16.49
CA LEU A 239 5.09 -14.67 16.64
C LEU A 239 3.57 -14.64 16.41
N PHE A 240 3.05 -15.43 15.46
CA PHE A 240 1.69 -15.25 14.95
C PHE A 240 0.78 -16.47 15.09
N LEU A 241 1.29 -17.64 15.46
CA LEU A 241 0.46 -18.82 15.72
C LEU A 241 0.49 -19.20 17.21
N ALA A 242 1.67 -19.25 17.81
CA ALA A 242 1.87 -19.63 19.21
C ALA A 242 1.04 -18.80 20.21
N PRO A 243 0.90 -17.46 20.06
CA PRO A 243 0.09 -16.66 20.98
C PRO A 243 -1.36 -17.13 21.10
N PHE A 244 -1.91 -17.71 20.03
CA PHE A 244 -3.33 -18.07 19.92
C PHE A 244 -3.61 -19.55 20.21
N GLN A 245 -2.57 -20.35 20.49
CA GLN A 245 -2.75 -21.77 20.79
C GLN A 245 -3.63 -21.97 22.02
N GLY A 246 -4.58 -22.90 21.94
CA GLY A 246 -5.54 -23.17 23.01
C GLY A 246 -6.57 -22.06 23.25
N THR A 247 -6.57 -20.99 22.45
CA THR A 247 -7.55 -19.92 22.56
C THR A 247 -8.73 -20.15 21.62
N ASN A 248 -9.94 -19.84 22.08
CA ASN A 248 -11.10 -19.78 21.19
C ASN A 248 -10.98 -18.54 20.28
N LEU A 249 -10.66 -18.77 19.00
CA LEU A 249 -10.47 -17.69 18.04
C LEU A 249 -11.74 -16.86 17.80
N ALA A 250 -12.92 -17.48 17.93
CA ALA A 250 -14.21 -16.80 17.71
C ALA A 250 -14.49 -15.71 18.76
N THR A 251 -13.88 -15.81 19.95
CA THR A 251 -14.08 -14.86 21.04
C THR A 251 -13.05 -13.73 21.07
N LEU A 252 -12.09 -13.72 20.14
CA LEU A 252 -11.06 -12.69 20.13
C LEU A 252 -11.65 -11.30 19.82
N PRO A 253 -11.18 -10.23 20.48
CA PRO A 253 -11.67 -8.89 20.21
C PRO A 253 -11.23 -8.41 18.81
N LYS A 254 -11.98 -7.45 18.25
CA LYS A 254 -11.68 -6.86 16.93
C LYS A 254 -10.28 -6.23 16.88
N SER A 255 -9.80 -5.68 18.00
CA SER A 255 -8.45 -5.09 18.11
C SER A 255 -7.32 -6.07 17.78
N VAL A 256 -7.50 -7.37 18.01
CA VAL A 256 -6.53 -8.40 17.61
C VAL A 256 -6.50 -8.57 16.09
N GLU A 257 -7.67 -8.54 15.43
CA GLU A 257 -7.74 -8.57 13.98
C GLU A 257 -7.12 -7.32 13.36
N ASP A 258 -7.35 -6.13 13.94
CA ASP A 258 -6.77 -4.88 13.50
C ASP A 258 -5.24 -4.90 13.62
N ALA A 259 -4.73 -5.39 14.75
CA ALA A 259 -3.29 -5.57 14.96
C ALA A 259 -2.64 -6.51 13.92
N LEU A 260 -3.28 -7.65 13.64
CA LEU A 260 -2.81 -8.59 12.63
C LEU A 260 -2.88 -7.97 11.23
N ALA A 261 -3.95 -7.24 10.90
CA ALA A 261 -4.10 -6.56 9.62
C ALA A 261 -3.00 -5.51 9.43
N GLY A 262 -2.77 -4.63 10.41
CA GLY A 262 -1.71 -3.61 10.36
C GLY A 262 -0.32 -4.22 10.19
N MET A 263 0.03 -5.24 10.99
CA MET A 263 1.32 -5.93 10.83
C MET A 263 1.46 -6.63 9.47
N ARG A 264 0.37 -7.18 8.92
CA ARG A 264 0.39 -7.73 7.55
C ARG A 264 0.68 -6.64 6.51
N GLU A 265 0.02 -5.48 6.61
CA GLU A 265 0.21 -4.36 5.69
C GLU A 265 1.64 -3.82 5.74
N VAL A 266 2.21 -3.71 6.94
CA VAL A 266 3.60 -3.30 7.12
C VAL A 266 4.58 -4.35 6.55
N ALA A 267 4.32 -5.65 6.72
CA ALA A 267 5.13 -6.68 6.06
C ALA A 267 5.01 -6.66 4.53
N GLU A 268 3.83 -6.36 3.98
CA GLU A 268 3.61 -6.15 2.55
C GLU A 268 4.40 -4.91 2.05
N ALA A 269 4.32 -3.79 2.77
CA ALA A 269 5.08 -2.58 2.47
C ALA A 269 6.59 -2.83 2.53
N ALA A 270 7.09 -3.65 3.47
CA ALA A 270 8.50 -3.98 3.53
C ALA A 270 8.96 -4.76 2.29
N GLU A 271 8.13 -5.66 1.75
CA GLU A 271 8.44 -6.35 0.50
C GLU A 271 8.53 -5.37 -0.67
N LEU A 272 7.56 -4.45 -0.76
CA LEU A 272 7.40 -3.57 -1.90
C LEU A 272 8.39 -2.40 -1.87
N ASP A 273 8.41 -1.67 -0.75
CA ASP A 273 9.02 -0.35 -0.60
C ASP A 273 10.46 -0.44 -0.06
N LEU A 274 10.86 -1.58 0.52
CA LEU A 274 12.19 -1.74 1.13
C LEU A 274 13.03 -2.86 0.51
N PHE A 275 12.48 -4.08 0.41
CA PHE A 275 13.23 -5.21 -0.13
C PHE A 275 13.50 -5.09 -1.62
N ASN A 276 12.48 -4.79 -2.45
CA ASN A 276 12.71 -4.70 -3.90
C ASN A 276 13.75 -3.62 -4.25
N PRO A 277 13.66 -2.38 -3.73
CA PRO A 277 14.67 -1.37 -4.02
C PRO A 277 16.05 -1.77 -3.51
N ALA A 278 16.16 -2.32 -2.29
CA ALA A 278 17.44 -2.75 -1.74
C ALA A 278 18.11 -3.85 -2.59
N ILE A 279 17.32 -4.80 -3.12
CA ILE A 279 17.84 -5.87 -3.99
C ILE A 279 18.33 -5.28 -5.31
N ASP A 280 17.57 -4.37 -5.92
CA ASP A 280 17.90 -3.72 -7.18
C ASP A 280 19.17 -2.85 -7.09
N GLN A 281 19.41 -2.25 -5.91
CA GLN A 281 20.61 -1.44 -5.63
C GLN A 281 21.83 -2.27 -5.23
N ALA A 282 21.62 -3.48 -4.71
CA ALA A 282 22.69 -4.35 -4.27
C ALA A 282 23.24 -5.21 -5.42
N SER A 283 24.42 -5.80 -5.20
CA SER A 283 24.97 -6.80 -6.10
C SER A 283 25.67 -7.92 -5.34
N GLY A 284 25.94 -9.03 -6.03
CA GLY A 284 26.68 -10.16 -5.49
C GLY A 284 26.05 -10.74 -4.21
N ALA A 285 26.86 -10.91 -3.17
CA ALA A 285 26.45 -11.54 -1.93
C ALA A 285 25.38 -10.74 -1.15
N GLU A 286 25.36 -9.41 -1.29
CA GLU A 286 24.39 -8.57 -0.61
C GLU A 286 22.99 -8.69 -1.21
N ALA A 287 22.89 -8.63 -2.55
CA ALA A 287 21.62 -8.85 -3.25
C ALA A 287 21.06 -10.25 -2.94
N ALA A 288 21.93 -11.27 -2.92
CA ALA A 288 21.54 -12.61 -2.53
C ALA A 288 21.01 -12.69 -1.08
N ALA A 289 21.64 -12.00 -0.13
CA ALA A 289 21.18 -11.96 1.26
C ALA A 289 19.84 -11.22 1.42
N LEU A 290 19.62 -10.15 0.65
CA LEU A 290 18.36 -9.42 0.61
C LEU A 290 17.23 -10.25 -0.03
N ASP A 291 17.52 -11.01 -1.09
CA ASP A 291 16.57 -11.96 -1.69
C ASP A 291 16.13 -13.04 -0.71
N VAL A 292 17.06 -13.56 0.09
CA VAL A 292 16.73 -14.49 1.19
C VAL A 292 15.84 -13.76 2.21
N GLY A 293 16.21 -12.56 2.65
CA GLY A 293 15.43 -11.74 3.58
C GLY A 293 14.00 -11.47 3.10
N LYS A 294 13.83 -11.15 1.82
CA LYS A 294 12.53 -10.97 1.17
C LYS A 294 11.70 -12.26 1.18
N THR A 295 12.33 -13.40 0.89
CA THR A 295 11.67 -14.71 0.98
C THR A 295 11.13 -14.97 2.39
N LYS A 296 11.92 -14.68 3.42
CA LYS A 296 11.50 -14.78 4.83
C LYS A 296 10.32 -13.85 5.15
N ASN A 297 10.37 -12.61 4.66
CA ASN A 297 9.27 -11.65 4.82
C ASN A 297 7.97 -12.13 4.13
N LYS A 298 8.06 -12.83 3.00
CA LYS A 298 6.88 -13.42 2.34
C LYS A 298 6.27 -14.57 3.16
N VAL A 299 7.10 -15.40 3.80
CA VAL A 299 6.62 -16.42 4.76
C VAL A 299 5.88 -15.73 5.92
N LEU A 300 6.49 -14.72 6.54
CA LEU A 300 5.89 -13.92 7.60
C LEU A 300 4.52 -13.35 7.20
N LYS A 301 4.47 -12.62 6.08
CA LYS A 301 3.26 -11.99 5.54
C LYS A 301 2.13 -12.99 5.32
N HIS A 302 2.43 -14.16 4.76
CA HIS A 302 1.42 -15.19 4.51
C HIS A 302 0.97 -15.90 5.77
N THR A 303 1.85 -16.08 6.77
CA THR A 303 1.47 -16.60 8.09
C THR A 303 0.52 -15.65 8.82
N ILE A 304 0.79 -14.34 8.81
CA ILE A 304 -0.09 -13.33 9.41
C ILE A 304 -1.47 -13.36 8.72
N PHE A 305 -1.51 -13.41 7.39
CA PHE A 305 -2.76 -13.53 6.63
C PHE A 305 -3.57 -14.76 7.06
N LEU A 306 -2.92 -15.94 7.11
CA LEU A 306 -3.62 -17.18 7.46
C LEU A 306 -4.16 -17.13 8.89
N GLN A 307 -3.41 -16.59 9.85
CA GLN A 307 -3.91 -16.43 11.22
C GLN A 307 -5.13 -15.49 11.27
N LEU A 308 -5.05 -14.34 10.61
CA LEU A 308 -6.16 -13.39 10.54
C LEU A 308 -7.42 -14.04 9.94
N PHE A 309 -7.26 -14.78 8.84
CA PHE A 309 -8.39 -15.45 8.18
C PHE A 309 -8.92 -16.65 8.99
N ASN A 310 -8.08 -17.37 9.74
CA ASN A 310 -8.53 -18.40 10.67
C ASN A 310 -9.38 -17.81 11.81
N ILE A 311 -9.03 -16.61 12.30
CA ILE A 311 -9.85 -15.89 13.30
C ILE A 311 -11.20 -15.50 12.70
N ARG A 312 -11.19 -14.87 11.52
CA ARG A 312 -12.42 -14.50 10.80
C ARG A 312 -13.29 -15.71 10.51
N LEU A 313 -12.67 -16.82 10.13
CA LEU A 313 -13.36 -18.08 9.90
C LEU A 313 -14.06 -18.58 11.17
N ALA A 314 -13.34 -18.66 12.29
CA ALA A 314 -13.92 -19.13 13.54
C ALA A 314 -15.10 -18.25 14.00
N LYS A 315 -14.99 -16.93 13.82
CA LYS A 315 -16.08 -15.97 14.09
C LYS A 315 -17.29 -16.20 13.18
N ALA A 316 -17.06 -16.35 11.88
CA ALA A 316 -18.12 -16.62 10.91
C ALA A 316 -18.84 -17.95 11.21
N GLN A 317 -18.08 -19.00 11.56
CA GLN A 317 -18.65 -20.29 11.99
C GLN A 317 -19.50 -20.15 13.26
N ALA A 318 -19.01 -19.44 14.27
CA ALA A 318 -19.76 -19.21 15.51
C ALA A 318 -21.03 -18.38 15.29
N ALA A 319 -21.02 -17.50 14.29
CA ALA A 319 -22.18 -16.73 13.86
C ALA A 319 -23.13 -17.50 12.92
N GLY A 320 -22.80 -18.74 12.51
CA GLY A 320 -23.57 -19.51 11.54
C GLY A 320 -23.58 -18.91 10.13
N SER A 321 -22.58 -18.09 9.79
CA SER A 321 -22.43 -17.47 8.47
C SER A 321 -21.86 -18.44 7.44
N ASP A 322 -22.06 -18.17 6.15
CA ASP A 322 -21.35 -18.89 5.09
C ASP A 322 -19.84 -18.58 5.16
N THR A 323 -19.04 -19.62 5.14
CA THR A 323 -17.59 -19.54 5.31
C THR A 323 -16.82 -19.84 4.02
N SER A 324 -17.51 -20.26 2.96
CA SER A 324 -16.92 -20.87 1.77
C SER A 324 -15.83 -20.00 1.13
N SER A 325 -16.05 -18.68 1.05
CA SER A 325 -15.07 -17.71 0.54
C SER A 325 -13.83 -17.61 1.43
N ILE A 326 -14.03 -17.58 2.76
CA ILE A 326 -12.92 -17.53 3.73
C ILE A 326 -12.06 -18.79 3.62
N GLN A 327 -12.66 -19.98 3.49
CA GLN A 327 -11.91 -21.22 3.28
C GLN A 327 -11.17 -21.27 1.94
N ALA A 328 -11.76 -20.72 0.87
CA ALA A 328 -11.08 -20.61 -0.42
C ALA A 328 -9.82 -19.72 -0.29
N SER A 329 -9.94 -18.55 0.33
CA SER A 329 -8.81 -17.65 0.58
C SER A 329 -7.72 -18.27 1.46
N ILE A 330 -8.11 -19.03 2.49
CA ILE A 330 -7.18 -19.81 3.31
C ILE A 330 -6.45 -20.83 2.44
N THR A 331 -7.15 -21.58 1.59
CA THR A 331 -6.55 -22.60 0.72
C THR A 331 -5.58 -22.01 -0.30
N GLU A 332 -5.96 -20.92 -0.97
CA GLU A 332 -5.07 -20.21 -1.90
C GLU A 332 -3.82 -19.71 -1.17
N ARG A 333 -4.00 -19.09 0.00
CA ARG A 333 -2.89 -18.56 0.78
C ARG A 333 -2.00 -19.67 1.34
N GLN A 334 -2.55 -20.82 1.72
CA GLN A 334 -1.79 -21.98 2.19
C GLN A 334 -0.83 -22.49 1.12
N THR A 335 -1.25 -22.46 -0.15
CA THR A 335 -0.40 -22.80 -1.30
C THR A 335 0.75 -21.81 -1.46
N LYS A 336 0.46 -20.50 -1.36
CA LYS A 336 1.50 -19.44 -1.39
C LYS A 336 2.46 -19.56 -0.21
N LEU A 337 1.96 -19.78 1.02
CA LEU A 337 2.80 -19.98 2.19
C LEU A 337 3.71 -21.20 2.00
N SER A 338 3.16 -22.35 1.60
CA SER A 338 3.92 -23.58 1.39
C SER A 338 5.03 -23.41 0.35
N THR A 339 4.75 -22.69 -0.73
CA THR A 339 5.74 -22.35 -1.76
C THR A 339 6.89 -21.53 -1.17
N ASN A 340 6.59 -20.47 -0.43
CA ASN A 340 7.62 -19.61 0.16
C ASN A 340 8.39 -20.31 1.30
N ILE A 341 7.76 -21.19 2.08
CA ILE A 341 8.45 -22.03 3.07
C ILE A 341 9.46 -22.95 2.38
N ASN A 342 9.10 -23.57 1.25
CA ASN A 342 10.03 -24.41 0.51
C ASN A 342 11.20 -23.61 -0.07
N LEU A 343 10.94 -22.40 -0.58
CA LEU A 343 12.00 -21.48 -1.02
C LEU A 343 12.92 -21.07 0.13
N ASP A 344 12.37 -20.71 1.30
CA ASP A 344 13.16 -20.39 2.48
C ASP A 344 14.01 -21.59 2.94
N ARG A 345 13.42 -22.79 2.96
CA ARG A 345 14.15 -24.04 3.28
C ARG A 345 15.28 -24.32 2.29
N ALA A 346 15.09 -24.04 1.00
CA ALA A 346 16.15 -24.15 0.00
C ALA A 346 17.27 -23.10 0.21
N ASN A 347 16.98 -22.02 0.95
CA ASN A 347 17.96 -21.03 1.39
C ASN A 347 18.58 -21.36 2.76
N ARG A 348 18.38 -22.56 3.29
CA ARG A 348 18.93 -22.97 4.58
C ARG A 348 20.44 -22.72 4.67
N GLY A 349 20.86 -22.02 5.71
CA GLY A 349 22.27 -21.70 5.97
C GLY A 349 22.83 -20.57 5.11
N LYS A 350 22.07 -20.02 4.15
CA LYS A 350 22.45 -18.80 3.44
C LYS A 350 22.27 -17.59 4.35
N ALA A 351 23.11 -16.59 4.16
CA ALA A 351 22.95 -15.30 4.81
C ALA A 351 21.60 -14.67 4.42
N SER A 352 20.96 -14.01 5.37
CA SER A 352 19.76 -13.22 5.17
C SER A 352 20.02 -11.80 5.66
N LYS A 353 19.42 -10.81 5.00
CA LYS A 353 19.51 -9.41 5.38
C LYS A 353 18.12 -8.83 5.54
N SER A 354 17.87 -8.19 6.68
CA SER A 354 16.62 -7.48 6.96
C SER A 354 16.63 -6.08 6.34
N VAL A 355 15.45 -5.47 6.29
CA VAL A 355 15.23 -4.06 5.95
C VAL A 355 14.53 -3.36 7.12
N SER A 356 14.57 -2.03 7.14
CA SER A 356 13.98 -1.21 8.20
C SER A 356 13.15 -0.07 7.61
N PHE A 357 12.01 0.22 8.22
CA PHE A 357 11.25 1.46 8.03
C PHE A 357 11.86 2.60 8.85
#